data_AF-A0A962ZNT4-F1
#
_entry.id   AF-A0A962ZNT4-F1
#
_cell.length_a   1.000
_cell.length_b   1.000
_cell.length_c   1.000
_cell.angle_alpha   90.00
_cell.angle_beta   90.00
_cell.angle_gamma   90.00
#
_symmetry.space_group_name_H-M   'P 1'
#
loop_
_entity.id
_entity.type
_entity.pdbx_description
1 polymer ?
#
loop_
_entity_poly.entity_id
_entity_poly.type
_entity_poly.pdbx_seq_one_letter_code
_entity_poly.pdbx_strand_id
1 'polypeptide(L)'
;MLASCAWQSNANEGLPRDVARFIERRDSCEHFMGEEPYDVQRAAYLARQAEKYCRGSDAELSRLKAKFSSNGRVIAELEKYDSDIEP
;
A
#
# COMPACT_ATOMS: atom_id res chain seq x y z
N MET A 1 -25.68 -14.24 18.82
CA MET A 1 -24.47 -14.49 18.01
C MET A 1 -24.34 -13.29 17.08
N LEU A 2 -23.51 -12.30 17.44
CA LEU A 2 -23.40 -11.04 16.70
C LEU A 2 -22.45 -11.24 15.52
N ALA A 3 -23.01 -11.32 14.31
CA ALA A 3 -22.25 -11.27 13.07
C ALA A 3 -21.87 -9.81 12.79
N SER A 4 -20.70 -9.39 13.29
CA SER A 4 -20.09 -8.12 12.93
C SER A 4 -19.52 -8.23 11.52
N CYS A 5 -20.18 -7.65 10.52
CA CYS A 5 -19.51 -7.19 9.32
C CYS A 5 -18.62 -6.00 9.68
N ALA A 6 -17.41 -6.27 10.17
CA ALA A 6 -16.35 -5.27 10.31
C ALA A 6 -15.27 -5.56 9.26
N TRP A 7 -15.49 -5.06 8.04
CA TRP A 7 -14.46 -4.96 7.02
C TRP A 7 -14.23 -3.47 6.78
N GLN A 8 -12.96 -3.08 6.79
CA GLN A 8 -12.39 -1.74 6.99
C GLN A 8 -12.37 -1.25 8.45
N SER A 9 -11.32 -1.66 9.17
CA SER A 9 -10.65 -0.77 10.11
C SER A 9 -10.35 0.56 9.40
N ASN A 10 -10.79 1.69 9.95
CA ASN A 10 -10.33 3.02 9.53
C ASN A 10 -8.87 3.25 9.98
N ALA A 11 -7.93 2.39 9.56
CA ALA A 11 -6.52 2.54 9.93
C ALA A 11 -5.95 3.91 9.53
N ASN A 12 -6.54 4.52 8.49
CA ASN A 12 -6.18 5.82 7.97
C ASN A 12 -6.90 7.02 8.62
N GLU A 13 -7.82 6.82 9.57
CA GLU A 13 -8.56 7.94 10.18
C GLU A 13 -7.62 8.89 10.93
N GLY A 14 -7.55 10.14 10.48
CA GLY A 14 -6.68 11.14 11.08
C GLY A 14 -5.20 11.03 10.68
N LEU A 15 -4.85 10.21 9.68
CA LEU A 15 -3.55 10.33 9.02
C LEU A 15 -3.53 11.55 8.08
N PRO A 16 -2.35 12.15 7.85
CA PRO A 16 -2.18 13.14 6.80
C PRO A 16 -2.66 12.62 5.44
N ARG A 17 -3.28 13.48 4.63
CA ARG A 17 -3.90 13.09 3.34
C ARG A 17 -2.92 12.41 2.39
N ASP A 18 -1.67 12.85 2.35
CA ASP A 18 -0.63 12.25 1.53
C ASP A 18 -0.26 10.84 2.00
N VAL A 19 -0.15 10.62 3.31
CA VAL A 19 0.07 9.29 3.91
C VAL A 19 -1.12 8.36 3.60
N ALA A 20 -2.35 8.82 3.78
CA ALA A 20 -3.54 8.01 3.51
C ALA A 20 -3.64 7.61 2.02
N ARG A 21 -3.31 8.52 1.10
CA ARG A 21 -3.27 8.22 -0.34
C ARG A 21 -2.15 7.27 -0.72
N PHE A 22 -0.99 7.39 -0.07
CA PHE A 22 0.11 6.45 -0.26
C PHE A 22 -0.31 5.04 0.17
N ILE A 23 -0.90 4.89 1.35
CA ILE A 23 -1.39 3.61 1.88
C ILE A 23 -2.36 2.96 0.90
N GLU A 24 -3.40 3.67 0.48
CA GLU A 24 -4.39 3.15 -0.48
C GLU A 24 -3.75 2.65 -1.79
N ARG A 25 -2.78 3.41 -2.30
CA ARG A 25 -2.04 3.04 -3.51
C ARG A 25 -1.12 1.84 -3.30
N ARG A 26 -0.38 1.82 -2.19
CA ARG A 26 0.61 0.78 -1.87
C ARG A 26 -0.06 -0.55 -1.52
N ASP A 27 -1.18 -0.51 -0.80
CA ASP A 27 -2.02 -1.69 -0.55
C ASP A 27 -2.51 -2.31 -1.86
N SER A 28 -2.89 -1.47 -2.85
CA SER A 28 -3.28 -1.96 -4.17
C SER A 28 -2.10 -2.61 -4.90
N CYS A 29 -0.91 -2.03 -4.84
CA CYS A 29 0.31 -2.63 -5.39
C CYS A 29 0.59 -4.02 -4.80
N GLU A 30 0.64 -4.11 -3.46
CA GLU A 30 0.95 -5.35 -2.75
C GLU A 30 -0.14 -6.41 -2.94
N HIS A 31 -1.41 -5.98 -3.03
CA HIS A 31 -2.51 -6.86 -3.40
C HIS A 31 -2.24 -7.55 -4.73
N PHE A 32 -1.96 -6.80 -5.80
CA PHE A 32 -1.72 -7.38 -7.13
C PHE A 32 -0.42 -8.17 -7.22
N MET A 33 0.63 -7.77 -6.49
CA MET A 33 1.90 -8.51 -6.42
C MET A 33 1.74 -9.87 -5.72
N GLY A 34 0.83 -9.97 -4.75
CA GLY A 34 0.57 -11.21 -4.01
C GLY A 34 -0.40 -12.18 -4.70
N GLU A 35 -1.00 -11.81 -5.83
CA GLU A 35 -1.97 -12.65 -6.53
C GLU A 35 -1.29 -13.71 -7.41
N GLU A 36 -1.88 -14.92 -7.47
CA GLU A 36 -1.41 -16.00 -8.32
C GLU A 36 -1.83 -15.83 -9.80
N PRO A 37 -0.89 -15.88 -10.76
CA PRO A 37 -1.22 -15.87 -12.18
C PRO A 37 -1.61 -17.27 -12.67
N TYR A 38 -2.89 -17.65 -12.52
CA TYR A 38 -3.38 -18.96 -12.93
C TYR A 38 -3.46 -19.17 -14.46
N ASP A 39 -3.38 -18.09 -15.25
CA ASP A 39 -3.26 -18.16 -16.71
C ASP A 39 -2.49 -16.96 -17.27
N VAL A 40 -2.21 -16.99 -18.58
CA VAL A 40 -1.42 -15.96 -19.29
C VAL A 40 -2.12 -14.60 -19.31
N GLN A 41 -3.45 -14.57 -19.36
CA GLN A 41 -4.22 -13.33 -19.39
C GLN A 41 -4.20 -12.65 -18.02
N ARG A 42 -4.33 -13.46 -16.95
CA ARG A 42 -4.22 -13.03 -15.57
C ARG A 42 -2.82 -12.54 -15.27
N ALA A 43 -1.78 -13.27 -15.68
CA ALA A 43 -0.38 -12.86 -15.53
C ALA A 43 -0.15 -11.46 -16.13
N ALA A 44 -0.57 -11.25 -17.38
CA ALA A 44 -0.42 -9.97 -18.04
C ALA A 44 -1.24 -8.85 -17.38
N TYR A 45 -2.42 -9.16 -16.82
CA TYR A 45 -3.22 -8.21 -16.06
C TYR A 45 -2.52 -7.80 -14.76
N LEU A 46 -2.08 -8.78 -13.96
CA LEU A 46 -1.40 -8.54 -12.68
C LEU A 46 -0.15 -7.69 -12.88
N ALA A 47 0.70 -8.03 -13.85
CA ALA A 47 1.89 -7.24 -14.18
C ALA A 47 1.55 -5.78 -14.50
N ARG A 48 0.50 -5.52 -15.29
CA ARG A 48 0.07 -4.14 -15.60
C ARG A 48 -0.47 -3.40 -14.37
N GLN A 49 -1.20 -4.07 -13.48
CA GLN A 49 -1.72 -3.41 -12.28
C GLN A 49 -0.60 -3.18 -11.26
N ALA A 50 0.27 -4.15 -11.04
CA ALA A 50 1.47 -3.99 -10.22
C ALA A 50 2.28 -2.79 -10.73
N GLU A 51 2.60 -2.73 -12.03
CA GLU A 51 3.31 -1.58 -12.59
C GLU A 51 2.60 -0.24 -12.32
N LYS A 52 1.27 -0.20 -12.52
CA LYS A 52 0.46 1.01 -12.34
C LYS A 52 0.49 1.51 -10.88
N TYR A 53 0.39 0.61 -9.91
CA TYR A 53 0.25 0.98 -8.50
C TYR A 53 1.60 1.05 -7.78
N CYS A 54 2.56 0.18 -8.13
CA CYS A 54 3.87 0.09 -7.50
C CYS A 54 4.83 1.17 -7.98
N ARG A 55 4.83 1.56 -9.26
CA ARG A 55 5.84 2.49 -9.79
C ARG A 55 5.97 3.77 -8.96
N GLY A 56 7.18 4.09 -8.53
CA GLY A 56 7.55 5.24 -7.72
C GLY A 56 7.03 5.23 -6.27
N SER A 57 6.45 4.13 -5.78
CA SER A 57 5.99 4.05 -4.38
C SER A 57 7.11 3.81 -3.37
N ASP A 58 8.24 3.22 -3.75
CA ASP A 58 9.42 3.08 -2.88
C ASP A 58 10.05 4.46 -2.61
N ALA A 59 10.17 5.26 -3.67
CA ALA A 59 10.62 6.64 -3.56
C ALA A 59 9.63 7.52 -2.78
N GLU A 60 8.32 7.31 -2.93
CA GLU A 60 7.30 8.02 -2.16
C GLU A 60 7.36 7.64 -0.67
N LEU A 61 7.53 6.36 -0.35
CA LEU A 61 7.68 5.86 1.02
C LEU A 61 8.86 6.52 1.73
N SER A 62 10.02 6.55 1.07
CA SER A 62 11.22 7.22 1.60
C SER A 62 10.97 8.72 1.89
N ARG A 63 10.32 9.42 0.96
CA ARG A 63 9.97 10.84 1.14
C ARG A 63 8.98 11.06 2.29
N LEU A 64 7.98 10.20 2.44
CA LEU A 64 6.99 10.31 3.52
C LEU A 64 7.63 10.02 4.88
N LYS A 65 8.49 9.00 4.97
CA LYS A 65 9.27 8.71 6.19
C LYS A 65 10.15 9.89 6.59
N ALA A 66 10.81 10.55 5.63
CA ALA A 66 11.58 11.76 5.91
C ALA A 66 10.69 12.93 6.37
N LYS A 67 9.59 13.19 5.66
CA LYS A 67 8.66 14.29 5.93
C LYS A 67 8.00 14.19 7.30
N PHE A 68 7.65 12.98 7.73
CA PHE A 68 6.93 12.73 8.98
C PHE A 68 7.79 12.08 10.07
N SER A 69 9.13 12.22 9.98
CA SER A 69 10.10 11.61 10.90
C SER A 69 9.86 11.90 12.40
N SER A 70 9.26 13.04 12.75
CA SER A 70 8.90 13.37 14.14
C SER A 70 7.49 12.91 14.56
N ASN A 71 6.71 12.33 13.66
CA ASN A 71 5.37 11.83 13.94
C ASN A 71 5.40 10.30 14.09
N GLY A 72 5.59 9.83 15.31
CA GLY A 72 5.72 8.40 15.61
C GLY A 72 4.52 7.56 15.15
N ARG A 73 3.30 8.11 15.15
CA ARG A 73 2.11 7.40 14.65
C ARG A 73 2.20 7.17 13.13
N VAL A 74 2.63 8.19 12.37
CA VAL A 74 2.78 8.06 10.92
C VAL A 74 3.93 7.14 10.56
N ILE A 75 5.06 7.24 11.27
CA ILE A 75 6.22 6.37 11.04
C ILE A 75 5.87 4.90 11.29
N ALA A 76 5.19 4.60 12.39
CA ALA A 76 4.74 3.23 12.68
C ALA A 76 3.82 2.65 11.59
N GLU A 77 3.03 3.50 10.92
CA GLU A 77 2.21 3.06 9.80
C GLU A 77 3.05 2.82 8.53
N LEU A 78 3.97 3.75 8.21
CA LEU A 78 4.85 3.65 7.03
C LEU A 78 5.90 2.53 7.15
N GLU A 79 6.26 2.11 8.37
CA GLU A 79 7.22 1.01 8.60
C GLU A 79 6.67 -0.37 8.26
N LYS A 80 5.35 -0.51 8.05
CA LYS A 80 4.73 -1.77 7.62
C LYS A 80 5.04 -2.13 6.16
N TYR A 81 5.43 -1.14 5.37
CA TYR A 81 5.71 -1.30 3.95
C TYR A 81 7.22 -1.52 3.72
N ASP A 82 7.53 -2.50 2.89
CA ASP A 82 8.90 -2.75 2.41
C ASP A 82 9.39 -1.54 1.60
N SER A 83 10.69 -1.27 1.60
CA SER A 83 11.33 -0.19 0.86
C SER A 83 11.69 -0.53 -0.58
N ASP A 84 11.56 -1.80 -0.98
CA ASP A 84 12.00 -2.29 -2.29
C ASP A 84 11.04 -3.36 -2.84
N ILE A 85 9.94 -2.93 -3.49
CA ILE A 85 8.97 -3.87 -4.09
C ILE A 85 8.62 -3.56 -5.55
N GLU A 86 9.13 -2.46 -6.10
CA GLU A 86 8.86 -2.09 -7.47
C GLU A 86 9.36 -3.18 -8.46
N PRO A 87 8.58 -3.54 -9.52
CA PRO A 87 8.93 -4.59 -10.48
C PRO A 87 10.14 -4.31 -11.39
#